data_AF-A0A4V2B3U8-F1
#
_entry.id   AF-A0A4V2B3U8-F1
#
_cell.length_a   1.000
_cell.length_b   1.000
_cell.length_c   1.000
_cell.angle_alpha   90.00
_cell.angle_beta   90.00
_cell.angle_gamma   90.00
#
_symmetry.space_group_name_H-M   'P 1'
#
loop_
_entity.id
_entity.type
_entity.pdbx_description
1 polymer ?
#
loop_
_entity_poly.entity_id
_entity_poly.type
_entity_poly.pdbx_seq_one_letter_code
_entity_poly.pdbx_strand_id
1 'polypeptide(L)'
;MEIYQVLKADHKVVKALLKQMDDTTERAGKKRTSLLMKLKQALIPHARAEELVVYEPLKDSDVKDADDLSFEAYEEHWVADKLLLEISGTDTADKRWGALL
;
A
#
# COMPACT_ATOMS: atom_id res chain seq x y z
N MET A 1 20.93 -5.39 -8.73
CA MET A 1 20.15 -4.58 -7.78
C MET A 1 19.39 -5.57 -6.93
N GLU A 2 19.61 -5.55 -5.62
CA GLU A 2 19.00 -6.53 -4.71
C GLU A 2 17.52 -6.24 -4.52
N ILE A 3 16.68 -7.27 -4.38
CA ILE A 3 15.22 -7.12 -4.24
C ILE A 3 14.84 -6.18 -3.09
N TYR A 4 15.54 -6.23 -1.96
CA TYR A 4 15.30 -5.34 -0.83
C TYR A 4 15.54 -3.85 -1.13
N GLN A 5 16.41 -3.53 -2.10
CA GLN A 5 16.61 -2.15 -2.54
C GLN A 5 15.42 -1.65 -3.37
N VAL A 6 14.81 -2.55 -4.16
CA VAL A 6 13.59 -2.27 -4.92
C VAL A 6 12.43 -2.01 -3.98
N LEU A 7 12.19 -2.90 -3.02
CA LEU A 7 11.11 -2.74 -2.04
C LEU A 7 11.21 -1.42 -1.24
N LYS A 8 12.43 -1.06 -0.82
CA LYS A 8 12.68 0.24 -0.17
C LYS A 8 12.47 1.45 -1.09
N ALA A 9 12.71 1.30 -2.39
CA ALA A 9 12.41 2.34 -3.36
C ALA A 9 10.89 2.47 -3.57
N ASP A 10 10.17 1.35 -3.62
CA ASP A 10 8.71 1.32 -3.73
C ASP A 10 8.05 2.01 -2.54
N HIS A 11 8.54 1.83 -1.31
CA HIS A 11 8.07 2.57 -0.12
C HIS A 11 8.09 4.08 -0.34
N LYS A 12 9.16 4.61 -0.97
CA LYS A 12 9.28 6.05 -1.25
C LYS A 12 8.24 6.50 -2.27
N VAL A 13 7.98 5.68 -3.29
CA VAL A 13 6.97 5.97 -4.32
C VAL A 13 5.57 5.95 -3.71
N VAL A 14 5.21 4.91 -2.95
CA VAL A 14 3.92 4.78 -2.27
C VAL A 14 3.69 5.96 -1.32
N LYS A 15 4.66 6.28 -0.46
CA LYS A 15 4.57 7.41 0.47
C LYS A 15 4.41 8.76 -0.24
N ALA A 16 5.12 8.96 -1.34
CA ALA A 16 4.99 10.19 -2.14
C ALA A 16 3.63 10.30 -2.84
N LEU A 17 3.04 9.19 -3.27
CA LEU A 17 1.70 9.16 -3.87
C LEU A 17 0.62 9.43 -2.82
N LEU A 18 0.68 8.77 -1.66
CA LEU A 18 -0.23 9.02 -0.54
C LEU A 18 -0.19 10.49 -0.11
N LYS A 19 1.00 11.06 0.07
CA LYS A 19 1.14 12.49 0.38
C LYS A 19 0.50 13.39 -0.69
N GLN A 20 0.72 13.09 -1.97
CA GLN A 20 0.12 13.86 -3.05
C GLN A 20 -1.41 13.77 -3.07
N MET A 21 -1.98 12.64 -2.62
CA MET A 21 -3.42 12.44 -2.47
C MET A 21 -3.97 13.23 -1.28
N ASP A 22 -3.31 13.19 -0.13
CA ASP A 22 -3.65 13.95 1.08
C ASP A 22 -3.62 15.46 0.84
N ASP A 23 -2.62 15.95 0.09
CA ASP A 23 -2.51 17.37 -0.28
C ASP A 23 -3.58 17.84 -1.30
N THR A 24 -4.54 17.00 -1.72
CA THR A 24 -5.61 17.37 -2.66
C THR A 24 -6.91 17.81 -1.97
N THR A 25 -7.68 18.65 -2.67
CA THR A 25 -9.03 19.06 -2.24
C THR A 25 -10.12 18.34 -3.03
N GLU A 26 -11.38 18.42 -2.57
CA GLU A 26 -12.57 17.86 -3.23
C GLU A 26 -12.72 18.32 -4.70
N ARG A 27 -12.26 19.53 -5.02
CA ARG A 27 -12.28 20.08 -6.39
C ARG A 27 -11.32 19.36 -7.34
N ALA A 28 -10.43 18.52 -6.83
CA ALA A 28 -9.38 17.84 -7.59
C ALA A 28 -9.74 16.40 -7.99
N GLY A 29 -11.03 16.06 -8.13
CA GLY A 29 -11.51 14.69 -8.41
C GLY A 29 -10.74 13.96 -9.54
N LYS A 30 -10.50 14.61 -10.69
CA LYS A 30 -9.70 14.02 -11.79
C LYS A 30 -8.26 13.71 -11.38
N LYS A 31 -7.62 14.60 -10.61
CA LYS A 31 -6.25 14.39 -10.10
C LYS A 31 -6.22 13.24 -9.10
N ARG A 32 -7.18 13.19 -8.17
CA ARG A 32 -7.36 12.09 -7.21
C ARG A 32 -7.53 10.74 -7.90
N THR A 33 -8.35 10.66 -8.96
CA THR A 33 -8.51 9.44 -9.77
C THR A 33 -7.18 9.00 -10.39
N SER A 34 -6.43 9.93 -10.97
CA SER A 34 -5.11 9.62 -11.55
C SER A 34 -4.10 9.17 -10.50
N LEU A 35 -4.05 9.83 -9.34
CA LEU A 35 -3.16 9.45 -8.24
C LEU A 35 -3.52 8.10 -7.66
N LEU A 36 -4.81 7.81 -7.46
CA LEU A 36 -5.29 6.52 -6.98
C LEU A 36 -4.91 5.38 -7.93
N MET A 37 -5.02 5.58 -9.24
CA MET A 37 -4.58 4.61 -10.23
C MET A 37 -3.08 4.32 -10.11
N LYS A 38 -2.25 5.36 -9.94
CA LYS A 38 -0.79 5.21 -9.73
C LYS A 38 -0.48 4.52 -8.41
N LEU A 39 -1.22 4.83 -7.34
CA LEU A 39 -1.07 4.19 -6.04
C LEU A 39 -1.32 2.68 -6.17
N LYS A 40 -2.42 2.28 -6.82
CA LYS A 40 -2.74 0.86 -7.06
C LYS A 40 -1.66 0.15 -7.86
N GLN A 41 -1.12 0.80 -8.89
CA GLN A 41 -0.04 0.25 -9.72
C GLN A 41 1.28 0.09 -8.98
N ALA A 42 1.52 0.86 -7.91
CA ALA A 42 2.72 0.75 -7.09
C ALA A 42 2.52 -0.17 -5.87
N LEU A 43 1.46 0.06 -5.10
CA LEU A 43 1.22 -0.60 -3.82
C LEU A 43 0.89 -2.09 -3.95
N ILE A 44 0.03 -2.47 -4.91
CA ILE A 44 -0.38 -3.87 -5.07
C ILE A 44 0.82 -4.77 -5.39
N PRO A 45 1.62 -4.52 -6.45
CA PRO A 45 2.77 -5.37 -6.73
C PRO A 45 3.83 -5.31 -5.63
N HIS A 46 4.00 -4.17 -4.97
CA HIS A 46 4.89 -4.03 -3.82
C HIS A 46 4.51 -4.97 -2.67
N ALA A 47 3.25 -4.91 -2.23
CA ALA A 47 2.73 -5.75 -1.14
C ALA A 47 2.87 -7.25 -1.48
N ARG A 48 2.51 -7.65 -2.71
CA ARG A 48 2.68 -9.06 -3.15
C ARG A 48 4.15 -9.48 -3.24
N ALA A 49 5.04 -8.57 -3.60
CA ALA A 49 6.46 -8.86 -3.62
C ALA A 49 6.99 -9.08 -2.19
N GLU A 50 6.61 -8.24 -1.22
CA GLU A 50 6.99 -8.41 0.20
C GLU A 50 6.48 -9.73 0.77
N GLU A 51 5.21 -10.08 0.51
CA GLU A 51 4.62 -11.36 0.92
C GLU A 51 5.42 -12.57 0.39
N LEU A 52 5.86 -12.53 -0.86
CA LEU A 52 6.56 -13.65 -1.51
C LEU A 52 8.04 -13.73 -1.15
N VAL A 53 8.73 -12.59 -1.04
CA VAL A 53 10.21 -12.56 -0.94
C VAL A 53 10.70 -12.22 0.46
N VAL A 54 9.82 -11.76 1.34
CA VAL A 54 10.16 -11.41 2.74
C VAL A 54 9.38 -12.29 3.70
N TYR A 55 8.04 -12.27 3.65
CA TYR A 55 7.23 -12.93 4.69
C TYR A 55 7.26 -14.45 4.56
N GLU A 56 7.06 -15.00 3.36
CA GLU A 56 7.09 -16.46 3.16
C GLU A 56 8.46 -17.06 3.58
N PRO A 57 9.63 -16.52 3.19
CA PRO A 57 10.90 -17.04 3.66
C PRO A 57 11.18 -16.79 5.15
N LEU A 58 10.64 -15.71 5.72
CA LEU A 58 10.82 -15.38 7.14
C LEU A 58 10.00 -16.33 8.03
N LYS A 59 8.77 -16.63 7.62
CA LYS A 59 7.86 -17.60 8.27
C LYS A 59 8.51 -18.98 8.41
N ASP A 60 9.22 -19.44 7.37
CA ASP A 60 9.91 -20.73 7.35
C ASP A 60 11.32 -20.71 7.99
N SER A 61 11.73 -19.59 8.59
CA SER A 61 13.07 -19.43 9.17
C SER A 61 13.12 -19.78 10.66
N ASP A 62 14.31 -20.16 11.15
CA ASP A 62 14.57 -20.39 12.58
C ASP A 62 14.72 -19.08 13.39
N VAL A 63 14.34 -17.93 12.83
CA VAL A 63 14.38 -16.65 13.52
C VAL A 63 13.29 -16.61 14.59
N LYS A 64 13.67 -16.23 15.81
CA LYS A 64 12.74 -16.11 16.93
C LYS A 64 11.58 -15.16 16.57
N ASP A 65 10.35 -15.59 16.86
CA ASP A 65 9.10 -14.85 16.64
C ASP A 65 8.79 -14.58 15.14
N ALA A 66 9.51 -15.19 14.20
CA ALA A 66 9.36 -14.92 12.77
C ALA A 66 8.02 -15.38 12.18
N ASP A 67 7.44 -16.46 12.71
CA ASP A 67 6.11 -16.96 12.33
C ASP A 67 5.02 -15.93 12.69
N ASP A 68 4.98 -15.52 13.97
CA ASP A 68 4.04 -14.51 14.47
C ASP A 68 4.17 -13.19 13.70
N LEU A 69 5.41 -12.69 13.51
CA LEU A 69 5.67 -11.45 12.76
C LEU A 69 5.21 -11.54 11.30
N SER A 70 5.36 -12.72 10.67
CA SER A 70 4.93 -12.91 9.29
C SER A 70 3.40 -12.89 9.19
N PHE A 71 2.70 -13.56 10.11
CA PHE A 71 1.23 -13.51 10.18
C PHE A 71 0.69 -12.11 10.46
N GLU A 72 1.31 -11.37 11.38
CA GLU A 72 0.97 -9.96 11.64
C GLU A 72 1.10 -9.13 10.35
N ALA A 73 2.20 -9.29 9.61
CA ALA A 73 2.43 -8.56 8.37
C ALA A 73 1.41 -8.89 7.26
N TYR A 74 0.99 -10.17 7.14
CA TYR A 74 -0.09 -10.54 6.22
C TYR A 74 -1.43 -9.87 6.58
N GLU A 75 -1.76 -9.78 7.88
CA GLU A 75 -2.98 -9.11 8.33
C GLU A 75 -2.91 -7.58 8.11
N GLU A 76 -1.75 -6.95 8.31
CA GLU A 76 -1.55 -5.53 7.98
C GLU A 76 -1.79 -5.26 6.49
N HIS A 77 -1.27 -6.11 5.60
CA HIS A 77 -1.54 -6.02 4.16
C HIS A 77 -3.02 -6.22 3.81
N TRP A 78 -3.70 -7.16 4.47
CA TRP A 78 -5.13 -7.36 4.29
C TRP A 78 -5.93 -6.12 4.70
N VAL A 79 -5.58 -5.47 5.81
CA VAL A 79 -6.20 -4.20 6.22
C VAL A 79 -5.95 -3.10 5.19
N ALA A 80 -4.72 -3.00 4.67
CA ALA A 80 -4.40 -2.05 3.61
C ALA A 80 -5.20 -2.30 2.32
N ASP A 81 -5.40 -3.57 1.92
CA ASP A 81 -6.23 -3.94 0.77
C ASP A 81 -7.71 -3.52 0.97
N LYS A 82 -8.25 -3.69 2.19
CA LYS A 82 -9.62 -3.27 2.52
C LYS A 82 -9.79 -1.76 2.40
N LEU A 83 -8.85 -0.99 2.94
CA LEU A 83 -8.85 0.47 2.80
C LEU A 83 -8.72 0.88 1.33
N LEU A 84 -7.83 0.24 0.58
CA LEU A 84 -7.66 0.53 -0.85
C LEU A 84 -8.93 0.22 -1.66
N LEU A 85 -9.67 -0.82 -1.29
CA LEU A 85 -10.97 -1.16 -1.87
C LEU A 85 -12.02 -0.08 -1.55
N GLU A 86 -12.09 0.36 -0.30
CA GLU A 86 -13.03 1.42 0.13
C GLU A 86 -12.75 2.76 -0.57
N ILE A 87 -11.47 3.16 -0.64
CA ILE A 87 -11.03 4.35 -1.37
C ILE A 87 -11.34 4.22 -2.87
N SER A 88 -11.17 3.03 -3.45
CA SER A 88 -11.48 2.75 -4.86
C SER A 88 -12.98 2.78 -5.18
N GLY A 89 -13.83 2.43 -4.20
CA GLY A 89 -15.28 2.44 -4.35
C GLY A 89 -15.95 3.78 -4.06
N THR A 90 -15.20 4.74 -3.52
CA THR A 90 -15.71 6.07 -3.15
C THR A 90 -15.46 7.08 -4.27
N ASP A 91 -16.43 7.94 -4.57
CA ASP A 91 -16.27 9.02 -5.56
C ASP A 91 -15.15 9.96 -5.12
N THR A 92 -14.18 10.24 -6.00
CA THR A 92 -13.02 11.08 -5.70
C THR A 92 -13.38 12.55 -5.43
N ALA A 93 -14.57 12.99 -5.84
CA ALA A 93 -15.13 14.30 -5.51
C ALA A 93 -15.86 14.32 -4.15
N ASP A 94 -16.14 13.16 -3.54
CA ASP A 94 -16.76 13.08 -2.22
C ASP A 94 -15.79 13.58 -1.13
N LYS A 95 -16.32 14.35 -0.17
CA LYS A 95 -15.60 14.76 1.02
C LYS A 95 -15.09 13.57 1.83
N ARG A 96 -15.87 12.49 1.92
CA ARG A 96 -15.49 11.25 2.59
C ARG A 96 -14.25 10.62 1.98
N TRP A 97 -14.01 10.77 0.67
CA TRP A 97 -12.85 10.18 0.01
C TRP A 97 -11.53 10.64 0.64
N GLY A 98 -11.42 11.93 0.98
CA GLY A 98 -10.23 12.46 1.65
C GLY A 98 -10.10 12.03 3.11
N ALA A 99 -11.20 11.62 3.76
CA ALA A 99 -11.18 11.14 5.13
C ALA A 99 -10.77 9.66 5.26
N LEU A 100 -10.59 8.96 4.14
CA LEU A 100 -10.09 7.59 4.08
C LEU A 100 -8.56 7.52 3.93
N LEU A 101 -7.88 8.67 3.78
CA LEU A 101 -6.42 8.80 3.67
C LEU A 101 -5.81 9.17 5.02
#